data_AF-A0A254QGF9-F1
#
_entry.id   AF-A0A254QGF9-F1
#
_cell.length_a   1.000
_cell.length_b   1.000
_cell.length_c   1.000
_cell.angle_alpha   90.00
_cell.angle_beta   90.00
_cell.angle_gamma   90.00
#
_symmetry.space_group_name_H-M   'P 1'
#
loop_
_entity.id
_entity.type
_entity.pdbx_description
1 polymer ?
#
loop_
_entity_poly.entity_id
_entity_poly.type
_entity_poly.pdbx_seq_one_letter_code
_entity_poly.pdbx_strand_id
1 'polypeptide(L)'
;EGASTPMRAILLSAPFFVYGYSLLDTVELDKSGTITRILEPSGRSLLRVFFSDPNNARQVAEKLLALGAEHLESMNSKYVCVDLPTREAVDDCWSLLTQHEENGDLEFEVANLNPAHKSS
;
A
#
# COMPACT_ATOMS: atom_id res chain seq x y z
N GLU A 1 -25.43 -30.64 2.11
CA GLU A 1 -24.73 -29.39 1.75
C GLU A 1 -23.23 -29.65 1.78
N GLY A 2 -22.56 -29.65 0.63
CA GLY A 2 -21.12 -29.82 0.57
C GLY A 2 -20.44 -28.52 0.97
N ALA A 3 -19.60 -28.55 2.00
CA ALA A 3 -18.71 -27.44 2.30
C ALA A 3 -17.86 -27.19 1.05
N SER A 4 -18.05 -26.06 0.37
CA SER A 4 -17.13 -25.72 -0.72
C SER A 4 -15.82 -25.31 -0.10
N THR A 5 -14.73 -25.84 -0.63
CA THR A 5 -13.39 -25.43 -0.26
C THR A 5 -13.26 -23.91 -0.45
N PRO A 6 -12.84 -23.16 0.58
CA PRO A 6 -12.53 -21.74 0.42
C PRO A 6 -11.46 -21.55 -0.66
N MET A 7 -11.61 -20.52 -1.47
CA MET A 7 -10.65 -20.22 -2.53
C MET A 7 -9.50 -19.41 -1.95
N ARG A 8 -8.29 -19.63 -2.46
CA ARG A 8 -7.09 -18.85 -2.10
C ARG A 8 -6.67 -18.00 -3.29
N ALA A 9 -6.30 -16.75 -3.02
CA ALA A 9 -5.80 -15.82 -4.04
C ALA A 9 -4.64 -14.99 -3.49
N ILE A 10 -3.82 -14.45 -4.39
CA ILE A 10 -2.76 -13.49 -4.07
C ILE A 10 -3.22 -12.12 -4.57
N LEU A 11 -3.09 -11.08 -3.75
CA LEU A 11 -3.37 -9.71 -4.17
C LEU A 11 -2.29 -9.21 -5.13
N LEU A 12 -2.67 -8.95 -6.37
CA LEU A 12 -1.77 -8.45 -7.43
C LEU A 12 -1.96 -6.96 -7.73
N SER A 13 -2.85 -6.29 -7.00
CA SER A 13 -3.09 -4.85 -7.07
C SER A 13 -3.18 -4.26 -5.67
N ALA A 14 -2.77 -3.01 -5.52
CA ALA A 14 -2.81 -2.28 -4.27
C ALA A 14 -4.25 -1.97 -3.84
N PRO A 15 -4.63 -2.29 -2.60
CA PRO A 15 -5.97 -1.97 -2.08
C PRO A 15 -6.11 -0.46 -1.77
N PHE A 16 -6.84 0.26 -2.62
CA PHE A 16 -7.07 1.71 -2.44
C PHE A 16 -8.02 2.08 -1.30
N PHE A 17 -8.94 1.18 -0.90
CA PHE A 17 -10.05 1.51 0.01
C PHE A 17 -10.23 0.53 1.17
N VAL A 18 -9.26 -0.37 1.41
CA VAL A 18 -9.32 -1.32 2.51
C VAL A 18 -8.00 -1.30 3.29
N TYR A 19 -8.12 -1.26 4.61
CA TYR A 19 -6.99 -1.26 5.53
C TYR A 19 -6.54 -2.67 5.88
N GLY A 20 -5.27 -2.81 6.27
CA GLY A 20 -4.71 -4.06 6.77
C GLY A 20 -4.28 -5.05 5.69
N TYR A 21 -4.38 -4.67 4.41
CA TYR A 21 -3.95 -5.47 3.27
C TYR A 21 -2.80 -4.79 2.54
N SER A 22 -1.86 -5.58 2.05
CA SER A 22 -0.72 -5.17 1.23
C SER A 22 -0.69 -5.95 -0.08
N LEU A 23 0.12 -5.46 -1.03
CA LEU A 23 0.40 -6.20 -2.24
C LEU A 23 1.00 -7.57 -1.88
N LEU A 24 0.70 -8.59 -2.68
CA LEU A 24 1.15 -9.97 -2.53
C LEU A 24 0.66 -10.72 -1.28
N ASP A 25 -0.25 -10.14 -0.49
CA ASP A 25 -0.92 -10.89 0.58
C ASP A 25 -1.68 -12.07 -0.01
N THR A 26 -1.56 -13.23 0.63
CA THR A 26 -2.41 -14.39 0.32
C THR A 26 -3.68 -14.30 1.14
N VAL A 27 -4.82 -14.32 0.46
CA VAL A 27 -6.15 -14.12 1.05
C VAL A 27 -7.05 -15.31 0.81
N GLU A 28 -8.01 -15.48 1.70
CA GLU A 28 -9.14 -16.39 1.56
C GLU A 28 -10.31 -15.63 0.92
N LEU A 29 -10.95 -16.26 -0.08
CA LEU A 29 -12.14 -15.75 -0.73
C LEU A 29 -13.33 -16.67 -0.45
N ASP A 30 -14.51 -16.08 -0.28
CA ASP A 30 -15.76 -16.81 -0.32
C ASP A 30 -16.18 -17.17 -1.77
N LYS A 31 -17.36 -17.79 -1.92
CA LYS A 31 -17.89 -18.20 -3.22
C LYS A 31 -18.19 -17.04 -4.17
N SER A 32 -18.43 -15.84 -3.66
CA SER A 32 -18.62 -14.62 -4.45
C SER A 32 -17.30 -13.96 -4.86
N GLY A 33 -16.16 -14.45 -4.38
CA GLY A 33 -14.87 -13.81 -4.58
C GLY A 33 -14.61 -12.65 -3.61
N THR A 34 -15.40 -12.52 -2.56
CA THR A 34 -15.17 -11.52 -1.50
C THR A 34 -14.08 -12.02 -0.57
N ILE A 35 -13.11 -11.15 -0.27
CA ILE A 35 -12.05 -11.44 0.68
C ILE A 35 -12.64 -11.58 2.07
N THR A 36 -12.43 -12.73 2.71
CA THR A 36 -12.91 -13.01 4.07
C THR A 36 -11.83 -12.78 5.13
N ARG A 37 -10.56 -13.09 4.81
CA ARG A 37 -9.40 -12.88 5.70
C ARG A 37 -8.08 -13.02 4.95
N ILE A 38 -7.01 -12.51 5.57
CA ILE A 38 -5.62 -12.81 5.19
C ILE A 38 -5.24 -14.19 5.71
N LEU A 39 -4.64 -15.00 4.85
CA LEU A 39 -4.05 -16.30 5.17
C LEU A 39 -2.56 -16.16 5.48
N GLU A 40 -1.83 -15.45 4.62
CA GLU A 40 -0.38 -15.23 4.76
C GLU A 40 -0.06 -13.77 4.37
N PRO A 41 0.42 -12.95 5.31
CA PRO A 41 0.84 -11.58 5.00
C PRO A 41 2.15 -11.61 4.19
N SER A 42 2.28 -10.72 3.21
CA SER A 42 3.48 -10.61 2.37
C SER A 42 4.69 -10.01 3.09
N GLY A 43 4.46 -9.39 4.25
CA GLY A 43 5.48 -8.60 4.96
C GLY A 43 5.70 -7.20 4.35
N ARG A 44 4.93 -6.81 3.35
CA ARG A 44 5.02 -5.48 2.73
C ARG A 44 4.17 -4.48 3.49
N SER A 45 4.53 -3.20 3.43
CA SER A 45 3.70 -2.10 3.93
C SER A 45 3.11 -1.32 2.75
N LEU A 46 1.97 -0.67 3.01
CA LEU A 46 1.26 0.10 2.01
C LEU A 46 0.89 1.47 2.58
N LEU A 47 1.37 2.52 1.93
CA LEU A 47 0.92 3.89 2.17
C LEU A 47 0.00 4.33 1.03
N ARG A 48 -0.89 5.28 1.32
CA ARG A 48 -1.75 5.91 0.32
C ARG A 48 -1.50 7.40 0.32
N VAL A 49 -1.30 7.97 -0.85
CA VAL A 49 -0.85 9.36 -1.03
C VAL A 49 -1.86 10.09 -1.90
N PHE A 50 -2.32 11.24 -1.41
CA PHE A 50 -3.29 12.13 -2.03
C PHE A 50 -2.61 13.45 -2.39
N PHE A 51 -2.36 13.71 -3.66
CA PHE A 51 -1.70 14.92 -4.12
C PHE A 51 -2.68 16.08 -4.28
N SER A 52 -2.31 17.25 -3.74
CA SER A 52 -3.04 18.51 -3.95
C SER A 52 -3.01 18.92 -5.43
N ASP A 53 -1.83 18.82 -6.07
CA ASP A 53 -1.58 19.09 -7.49
C ASP A 53 -1.12 17.82 -8.23
N PRO A 54 -1.82 17.38 -9.30
CA PRO A 54 -1.42 16.19 -10.07
C PRO A 54 -0.07 16.32 -10.78
N ASN A 55 0.43 17.55 -11.01
CA ASN A 55 1.74 17.75 -11.63
C ASN A 55 2.88 17.35 -10.69
N ASN A 56 2.68 17.45 -9.37
CA ASN A 56 3.67 17.05 -8.37
C ASN A 56 3.75 15.53 -8.22
N ALA A 57 2.65 14.80 -8.51
CA ALA A 57 2.55 13.36 -8.30
C ALA A 57 3.67 12.59 -9.00
N ARG A 58 4.02 12.97 -10.23
CA ARG A 58 5.10 12.30 -10.99
C ARG A 58 6.47 12.46 -10.33
N GLN A 59 6.82 13.68 -9.93
CA GLN A 59 8.14 13.96 -9.35
C GLN A 59 8.30 13.26 -7.99
N VAL A 60 7.24 13.27 -7.18
CA VAL A 60 7.25 12.57 -5.90
C VAL A 60 7.29 11.06 -6.09
N ALA A 61 6.54 10.52 -7.06
CA ALA A 61 6.59 9.09 -7.42
C ALA A 61 8.01 8.62 -7.81
N GLU A 62 8.71 9.39 -8.64
CA GLU A 62 10.09 9.07 -9.04
C GLU A 62 11.04 9.05 -7.82
N LYS A 63 10.85 9.97 -6.86
CA LYS A 63 11.62 9.99 -5.61
C LYS A 63 11.28 8.82 -4.69
N LEU A 64 10.00 8.46 -4.54
CA LEU A 64 9.57 7.33 -3.72
C LEU A 64 10.20 6.02 -4.21
N LEU A 65 10.23 5.79 -5.53
CA LEU A 65 10.90 4.63 -6.12
C LEU A 65 12.41 4.65 -5.84
N ALA A 66 13.06 5.82 -5.92
CA ALA A 66 14.48 5.96 -5.59
C ALA A 66 14.79 5.72 -4.11
N LEU A 67 13.80 5.90 -3.23
CA LEU A 67 13.89 5.64 -1.78
C LEU A 67 13.44 4.22 -1.39
N GLY A 68 13.29 3.32 -2.37
CA GLY A 68 13.05 1.90 -2.11
C GLY A 68 11.58 1.46 -2.13
N ALA A 69 10.63 2.34 -2.50
CA ALA A 69 9.32 1.85 -2.93
C ALA A 69 9.49 0.96 -4.17
N GLU A 70 8.80 -0.18 -4.18
CA GLU A 70 8.97 -1.17 -5.27
C GLU A 70 7.87 -1.02 -6.32
N HIS A 71 6.66 -0.66 -5.89
CA HIS A 71 5.53 -0.49 -6.76
C HIS A 71 4.71 0.75 -6.39
N LEU A 72 4.23 1.44 -7.41
CA LEU A 72 3.31 2.56 -7.30
C LEU A 72 2.10 2.27 -8.17
N GLU A 73 0.93 2.18 -7.56
CA GLU A 73 -0.32 2.01 -8.29
C GLU A 73 -1.17 3.26 -8.19
N SER A 74 -1.57 3.83 -9.33
CA SER A 74 -2.37 5.05 -9.38
C SER A 74 -3.83 4.73 -9.72
N MET A 75 -4.77 5.17 -8.89
CA MET A 75 -6.20 5.13 -9.23
C MET A 75 -6.57 6.29 -10.15
N ASN A 76 -5.94 7.45 -9.94
CA ASN A 76 -6.08 8.64 -10.77
C ASN A 76 -4.81 9.50 -10.65
N SER A 77 -4.81 10.69 -11.24
CA SER A 77 -3.65 11.60 -11.23
C SER A 77 -3.28 12.18 -9.86
N LYS A 78 -4.14 12.02 -8.85
CA LYS A 78 -3.94 12.51 -7.49
C LYS A 78 -3.82 11.41 -6.44
N TYR A 79 -4.18 10.17 -6.75
CA TYR A 79 -4.28 9.12 -5.74
C TYR A 79 -3.42 7.92 -6.09
N VAL A 80 -2.41 7.67 -5.26
CA VAL A 80 -1.37 6.67 -5.48
C VAL A 80 -1.19 5.81 -4.23
N CYS A 81 -1.18 4.50 -4.40
CA CYS A 81 -0.71 3.57 -3.39
C CYS A 81 0.80 3.34 -3.56
N VAL A 82 1.52 3.33 -2.44
CA VAL A 82 2.96 3.14 -2.36
C VAL A 82 3.26 1.85 -1.64
N ASP A 83 3.84 0.90 -2.35
CA ASP A 83 4.18 -0.43 -1.84
C ASP A 83 5.65 -0.49 -1.42
N LEU A 84 5.85 -0.89 -0.16
CA LEU A 84 7.11 -0.72 0.58
C LEU A 84 7.58 -2.08 1.10
N PRO A 85 8.59 -2.71 0.46
CA PRO A 85 9.02 -4.07 0.78
C PRO A 85 9.80 -4.18 2.08
N THR A 86 10.45 -3.11 2.53
CA THR A 86 11.39 -3.14 3.65
C THR A 86 11.09 -2.02 4.65
N ARG A 87 11.60 -2.17 5.87
CA ARG A 87 11.51 -1.12 6.90
C ARG A 87 12.22 0.16 6.48
N GLU A 88 13.41 0.04 5.87
CA GLU A 88 14.17 1.19 5.36
C GLU A 88 13.36 1.99 4.34
N ALA A 89 12.72 1.30 3.38
CA ALA A 89 11.84 1.96 2.42
C ALA A 89 10.66 2.66 3.11
N VAL A 90 10.10 2.07 4.17
CA VAL A 90 9.06 2.73 4.98
C VAL A 90 9.59 4.01 5.61
N ASP A 91 10.71 3.95 6.33
CA ASP A 91 11.26 5.10 7.07
C ASP A 91 11.65 6.25 6.12
N ASP A 92 12.28 5.93 4.99
CA ASP A 92 12.71 6.91 3.99
C ASP A 92 11.54 7.54 3.23
N CYS A 93 10.59 6.73 2.76
CA CYS A 93 9.40 7.24 2.08
C CYS A 93 8.52 8.04 3.05
N TRP A 94 8.39 7.60 4.30
CA TRP A 94 7.66 8.33 5.33
C TRP A 94 8.23 9.72 5.55
N SER A 95 9.56 9.82 5.67
CA SER A 95 10.25 11.09 5.88
C SER A 95 10.02 12.06 4.72
N LEU A 96 10.10 11.57 3.48
CA LEU A 96 9.79 12.36 2.28
C LEU A 96 8.33 12.83 2.25
N LEU A 97 7.39 11.92 2.53
CA LEU A 97 5.95 12.22 2.48
C LEU A 97 5.56 13.20 3.58
N THR A 98 6.12 13.07 4.78
CA THR A 98 5.91 14.02 5.89
C THR A 98 6.36 15.42 5.50
N GLN A 99 7.53 15.56 4.87
CA GLN A 99 8.01 16.87 4.40
C GLN A 99 7.05 17.51 3.38
N HIS A 100 6.51 16.72 2.44
CA HIS A 100 5.56 17.22 1.45
C HIS A 100 4.18 17.52 2.06
N GLU A 101 3.76 16.75 3.06
CA GLU A 101 2.53 17.00 3.81
C GLU A 101 2.61 18.30 4.61
N GLU A 102 3.72 18.57 5.30
CA GLU A 102 3.97 19.82 6.02
C GLU A 102 3.96 21.06 5.10
N ASN A 103 4.33 20.88 3.83
CA ASN A 103 4.27 21.94 2.81
C ASN A 103 2.88 22.10 2.16
N GLY A 104 1.93 21.21 2.45
CA GLY A 104 0.60 21.18 1.84
C GLY A 104 0.56 20.62 0.40
N ASP A 105 1.63 19.96 -0.06
CA ASP A 105 1.73 19.40 -1.41
C ASP A 105 0.86 18.15 -1.58
N LEU A 106 0.67 17.40 -0.49
CA LEU A 106 -0.06 16.14 -0.43
C LEU A 106 -0.58 15.87 0.99
N GLU A 107 -1.42 14.86 1.12
CA GLU A 107 -1.71 14.16 2.38
C GLU A 107 -1.34 12.69 2.19
N PHE A 108 -0.94 12.00 3.25
CA PHE A 108 -0.74 10.56 3.17
C PHE A 108 -1.18 9.81 4.42
N GLU A 109 -1.45 8.52 4.24
CA GLU A 109 -1.92 7.66 5.32
C GLU A 109 -1.35 6.25 5.22
N VAL A 110 -1.42 5.54 6.35
CA VAL A 110 -1.03 4.14 6.46
C VAL A 110 -2.23 3.26 6.17
N ALA A 111 -2.24 2.58 5.03
CA ALA A 111 -3.23 1.54 4.75
C ALA A 111 -2.88 0.23 5.47
N ASN A 112 -1.60 -0.14 5.45
CA ASN A 112 -1.10 -1.29 6.18
C ASN A 112 0.37 -1.09 6.55
N LEU A 113 0.73 -1.35 7.81
CA LEU A 113 2.11 -1.30 8.27
C LEU A 113 2.49 -2.69 8.77
N ASN A 114 3.49 -3.31 8.15
CA ASN A 114 4.04 -4.57 8.63
C ASN A 114 4.49 -4.36 10.09
N PRO A 115 4.03 -5.20 11.05
CA PRO A 115 4.50 -5.14 12.43
C PRO A 115 6.02 -5.19 12.58
N ALA A 116 6.74 -5.88 11.68
CA ALA A 116 8.21 -5.91 11.68
C ALA A 116 8.85 -4.56 11.29
N HIS A 117 8.08 -3.66 10.68
CA HIS A 117 8.52 -2.30 10.34
C HIS A 117 8.16 -1.28 11.42
N LYS A 118 7.45 -1.68 12.48
CA LYS A 118 7.19 -0.77 13.61
C LYS A 118 8.49 -0.54 14.38
N SER A 119 8.86 0.73 14.52
CA SER A 119 9.90 1.14 15.46
C SER A 119 9.47 0.80 16.90
N SER A 120 10.41 0.25 17.67
CA SER A 120 10.26 -0.08 19.09
C SER A 120 9.96 1.15 19.94
#